data_AF-A0A2G9SAM2-F1
#
_entry.id   AF-A0A2G9SAM2-F1
#
_cell.length_a   1.000
_cell.length_b   1.000
_cell.length_c   1.000
_cell.angle_alpha   90.00
_cell.angle_beta   90.00
_cell.angle_gamma   90.00
#
_symmetry.space_group_name_H-M   'P 1'
#
loop_
_entity.id
_entity.type
_entity.pdbx_description
1 polymer ?
#
loop_
_entity_poly.entity_id
_entity_poly.type
_entity_poly.pdbx_seq_one_letter_code
_entity_poly.pdbx_strand_id
1 'polypeptide(L)'
;MEDGLVNDITPKLIGDRPNTYTYTKALAEYIVQQEGHKLNIAIVRPSIVGASWKEPFPGWIDNFNGPSGLFIAAGKGILRTMRASNNAVADLIPVDVVVNTTVAAAWYSGVNRIPCNFYFQEESSRTGLQTAQCKSNLQSPIISLLDCCKP
;
A
#
# COMPACT_ATOMS: atom_id res chain seq x y z
N MET A 1 18.29 26.96 -1.62
CA MET A 1 18.23 26.22 -2.90
C MET A 1 17.45 27.08 -3.85
N GLU A 2 17.93 27.30 -5.07
CA GLU A 2 17.20 28.09 -6.06
C GLU A 2 16.03 27.26 -6.59
N ASP A 3 14.81 27.79 -6.51
CA ASP A 3 13.59 27.05 -6.87
C ASP A 3 13.59 26.58 -8.33
N GLY A 4 14.29 27.29 -9.22
CA GLY A 4 14.49 26.91 -10.61
C GLY A 4 15.21 25.56 -10.76
N LEU A 5 16.30 25.35 -10.03
CA LEU A 5 17.06 24.10 -10.07
C LEU A 5 16.23 22.91 -9.58
N VAL A 6 15.40 23.11 -8.54
CA VAL A 6 14.53 22.05 -8.01
C VAL A 6 13.49 21.64 -9.04
N ASN A 7 12.88 22.60 -9.74
CA ASN A 7 11.89 22.35 -10.77
C ASN A 7 12.47 21.58 -11.96
N ASP A 8 13.73 21.84 -12.33
CA ASP A 8 14.38 21.17 -13.45
C ASP A 8 14.80 19.73 -13.13
N ILE A 9 15.18 19.46 -11.88
CA ILE A 9 15.65 18.13 -11.44
C ILE A 9 14.48 17.22 -11.08
N THR A 10 13.38 17.76 -10.57
CA THR A 10 12.24 16.99 -10.05
C THR A 10 11.67 15.96 -11.06
N PRO A 11 11.43 16.29 -12.34
CA PRO A 11 10.93 15.32 -13.33
C PRO A 11 11.88 14.15 -13.54
N LYS A 12 13.20 14.40 -13.50
CA LYS A 12 14.23 13.37 -13.66
C LYS A 12 14.29 12.43 -12.45
N LEU A 13 13.99 12.94 -11.26
CA LEU A 13 13.96 12.14 -10.03
C LEU A 13 12.69 11.28 -9.93
N ILE A 14 11.51 11.86 -10.19
CA ILE A 14 10.24 11.15 -10.07
C ILE A 14 10.13 10.01 -11.10
N GLY A 15 10.59 10.26 -12.34
CA GLY A 15 10.47 9.32 -13.44
C GLY A 15 9.00 9.00 -13.77
N ASP A 16 8.68 7.73 -13.97
CA ASP A 16 7.34 7.26 -14.34
C ASP A 16 6.33 7.21 -13.18
N ARG A 17 6.71 7.70 -12.00
CA ARG A 17 5.84 7.65 -10.82
C ARG A 17 4.78 8.74 -10.86
N PRO A 18 3.55 8.46 -10.39
CA PRO A 18 2.43 9.39 -10.49
C PRO A 18 2.59 10.65 -9.64
N ASN A 19 3.43 10.62 -8.59
CA ASN A 19 3.67 11.76 -7.71
C ASN A 19 4.94 11.57 -6.87
N THR A 20 5.35 12.63 -6.17
CA THR A 20 6.50 12.63 -5.25
C THR A 20 6.31 11.68 -4.06
N TYR A 21 5.08 11.42 -3.61
CA TYR A 21 4.80 10.51 -2.50
C TYR A 21 5.14 9.05 -2.85
N THR A 22 4.71 8.57 -4.01
CA THR A 22 5.01 7.22 -4.48
C THR A 22 6.51 7.06 -4.77
N TYR A 23 7.19 8.13 -5.17
CA TYR A 23 8.65 8.17 -5.27
C TYR A 23 9.33 7.97 -3.91
N THR A 24 8.97 8.78 -2.90
CA THR A 24 9.61 8.68 -1.58
C THR A 24 9.33 7.34 -0.90
N LYS A 25 8.13 6.77 -1.06
CA LYS A 25 7.80 5.43 -0.55
C LYS A 25 8.61 4.33 -1.24
N ALA A 26 8.74 4.37 -2.57
CA ALA A 26 9.57 3.40 -3.28
C ALA A 26 11.05 3.50 -2.91
N LEU A 27 11.56 4.73 -2.70
CA LEU A 27 12.92 4.96 -2.23
C LEU A 27 13.13 4.38 -0.82
N ALA A 28 12.17 4.57 0.09
CA ALA A 28 12.23 4.00 1.44
C ALA A 28 12.26 2.47 1.39
N GLU A 29 11.41 1.84 0.59
CA GLU A 29 11.43 0.38 0.40
C GLU A 29 12.77 -0.13 -0.15
N TYR A 30 13.37 0.61 -1.08
CA TYR A 30 14.69 0.28 -1.61
C TYR A 30 15.76 0.33 -0.53
N ILE A 31 15.79 1.38 0.29
CA ILE A 31 16.74 1.50 1.42
C ILE A 31 16.55 0.38 2.42
N VAL A 32 15.29 0.06 2.77
CA VAL A 32 14.94 -1.06 3.65
C VAL A 32 15.42 -2.39 3.04
N GLN A 33 15.37 -2.54 1.72
CA GLN A 33 15.88 -3.72 1.05
C GLN A 33 17.41 -3.84 1.11
N GLN A 34 18.13 -2.73 1.01
CA GLN A 34 19.60 -2.71 1.07
C GLN A 34 20.16 -2.89 2.49
N GLU A 35 19.54 -2.26 3.48
CA GLU A 35 20.09 -2.16 4.84
C GLU A 35 19.38 -3.09 5.85
N GLY A 36 18.22 -3.62 5.49
CA GLY A 36 17.34 -4.36 6.40
C GLY A 36 17.76 -5.79 6.75
N HIS A 37 18.86 -6.30 6.18
CA HIS A 37 19.23 -7.73 6.24
C HIS A 37 19.39 -8.34 7.64
N LYS A 38 19.60 -7.51 8.68
CA LYS A 38 19.78 -7.96 10.07
C LYS A 38 18.51 -7.82 10.92
N LEU A 39 17.42 -7.35 10.34
CA LEU A 39 16.16 -7.08 11.03
C LEU A 39 15.07 -7.98 10.45
N ASN A 40 14.15 -8.40 11.32
CA ASN A 40 12.91 -9.02 10.87
C ASN A 40 12.00 -7.92 10.33
N ILE A 41 11.86 -7.84 9.00
CA ILE A 41 11.10 -6.78 8.33
C ILE A 41 9.98 -7.38 7.48
N ALA A 42 8.80 -6.77 7.60
CA ALA A 42 7.68 -6.96 6.69
C ALA A 42 7.33 -5.61 6.03
N ILE A 43 7.11 -5.63 4.71
CA ILE A 43 6.65 -4.48 3.94
C ILE A 43 5.20 -4.73 3.55
N VAL A 44 4.29 -3.91 4.07
CA VAL A 44 2.86 -3.95 3.74
C VAL A 44 2.56 -2.85 2.73
N ARG A 45 1.96 -3.21 1.59
CA ARG A 45 1.58 -2.30 0.51
C ARG A 45 0.05 -2.27 0.36
N PRO A 46 -0.66 -1.48 1.17
CA PRO A 46 -2.09 -1.32 1.02
C PRO A 46 -2.43 -0.49 -0.21
N SER A 47 -3.63 -0.68 -0.75
CA SER A 47 -4.23 0.23 -1.72
C SER A 47 -4.77 1.48 -1.03
N ILE A 48 -5.69 2.22 -1.66
CA ILE A 48 -6.22 3.45 -1.08
C ILE A 48 -7.10 3.10 0.12
N VAL A 49 -6.67 3.48 1.30
CA VAL A 49 -7.40 3.18 2.54
C VAL A 49 -8.66 4.04 2.65
N GLY A 50 -9.79 3.38 2.81
CA GLY A 50 -11.11 3.99 2.99
C GLY A 50 -11.69 3.75 4.40
N ALA A 51 -12.99 4.00 4.53
CA ALA A 51 -13.73 3.78 5.76
C ALA A 51 -13.71 2.31 6.20
N SER A 52 -13.88 2.08 7.50
CA SER A 52 -13.95 0.73 8.07
C SER A 52 -15.13 -0.07 7.50
N TRP A 53 -14.90 -1.37 7.35
CA TRP A 53 -15.99 -2.31 7.06
C TRP A 53 -16.71 -2.70 8.35
N LYS A 54 -15.98 -3.16 9.37
CA LYS A 54 -16.55 -3.71 10.61
C LYS A 54 -16.14 -2.95 11.85
N GLU A 55 -14.84 -2.71 12.04
CA GLU A 55 -14.31 -2.18 13.30
C GLU A 55 -13.76 -0.75 13.12
N PRO A 56 -13.98 0.19 14.08
CA PRO A 56 -14.75 0.05 15.32
C PRO A 56 -16.27 -0.04 15.12
N PHE A 57 -16.78 0.49 13.99
CA PHE A 57 -18.12 0.28 13.47
C PHE A 57 -18.11 0.58 11.97
N PRO A 58 -19.05 0.07 11.15
CA PRO A 58 -19.06 0.28 9.70
C PRO A 58 -19.13 1.77 9.31
N GLY A 59 -18.28 2.19 8.37
CA GLY A 59 -18.25 3.57 7.86
C GLY A 59 -17.48 4.55 8.75
N TRP A 60 -16.80 4.08 9.79
CA TRP A 60 -15.92 4.93 10.60
C TRP A 60 -14.71 5.40 9.78
N ILE A 61 -14.34 6.65 9.98
CA ILE A 61 -13.17 7.31 9.41
C ILE A 61 -12.48 8.13 10.50
N ASP A 62 -11.17 8.23 10.43
CA ASP A 62 -10.35 9.07 11.31
C ASP A 62 -10.20 10.49 10.78
N ASN A 63 -10.27 10.67 9.46
CA ASN A 63 -10.08 11.94 8.78
C ASN A 63 -10.85 12.05 7.45
N PHE A 64 -10.92 13.27 6.91
CA PHE A 64 -11.57 13.58 5.63
C PHE A 64 -10.58 13.69 4.45
N ASN A 65 -9.37 13.16 4.59
CA ASN A 65 -8.36 13.27 3.52
C ASN A 65 -8.70 12.34 2.36
N GLY A 66 -8.32 12.78 1.15
CA GLY A 66 -8.43 11.97 -0.06
C GLY A 66 -9.87 11.47 -0.34
N PRO A 67 -10.09 10.16 -0.55
CA PRO A 67 -11.40 9.62 -0.93
C PRO A 67 -12.48 9.84 0.11
N SER A 68 -12.16 9.81 1.41
CA SER A 68 -13.15 9.97 2.48
C SER A 68 -13.85 11.33 2.37
N GLY A 69 -13.08 12.41 2.16
CA GLY A 69 -13.63 13.74 1.93
C GLY A 69 -14.41 13.84 0.62
N LEU A 70 -13.94 13.17 -0.43
CA LEU A 70 -14.62 13.11 -1.73
C LEU A 70 -16.01 12.48 -1.60
N PHE A 71 -16.13 11.32 -0.93
CA PHE A 71 -17.41 10.64 -0.74
C PHE A 71 -18.37 11.43 0.13
N ILE A 72 -17.87 12.12 1.17
CA ILE A 72 -18.72 12.96 2.03
C ILE A 72 -19.22 14.19 1.28
N ALA A 73 -18.35 14.85 0.50
CA ALA A 73 -18.74 15.99 -0.30
C ALA A 73 -19.78 15.60 -1.37
N ALA A 74 -19.61 14.42 -1.99
CA ALA A 74 -20.59 13.85 -2.92
C ALA A 74 -21.91 13.50 -2.22
N GLY A 75 -21.86 12.79 -1.09
CA GLY A 75 -23.04 12.38 -0.32
C GLY A 75 -23.84 13.56 0.25
N LYS A 76 -23.17 14.65 0.62
CA LYS A 76 -23.81 15.91 1.03
C LYS A 76 -24.30 16.76 -0.14
N GLY A 77 -24.00 16.38 -1.38
CA GLY A 77 -24.36 17.13 -2.59
C GLY A 77 -23.54 18.41 -2.81
N ILE A 78 -22.45 18.62 -2.06
CA ILE A 78 -21.52 19.75 -2.21
C ILE A 78 -20.68 19.55 -3.47
N LEU A 79 -20.19 18.34 -3.68
CA LEU A 79 -19.46 17.98 -4.89
C LEU A 79 -20.48 17.65 -6.00
N ARG A 80 -20.53 18.50 -7.03
CA ARG A 80 -21.46 18.36 -8.16
C ARG A 80 -20.82 17.74 -9.40
N THR A 81 -19.51 17.94 -9.59
CA THR A 81 -18.76 17.43 -10.73
C THR A 81 -17.37 17.00 -10.29
N MET A 82 -16.86 15.94 -10.91
CA MET A 82 -15.49 15.47 -10.72
C MET A 82 -14.92 15.10 -12.08
N ARG A 83 -13.68 15.55 -12.35
CA ARG A 83 -12.95 15.15 -13.55
C ARG A 83 -12.28 13.81 -13.28
N ALA A 84 -12.81 12.74 -13.86
CA ALA A 84 -12.22 11.40 -13.80
C ALA A 84 -12.30 10.75 -15.19
N SER A 85 -11.42 9.76 -15.43
CA SER A 85 -11.53 8.90 -16.60
C SER A 85 -12.54 7.79 -16.31
N ASN A 86 -13.42 7.49 -17.26
CA ASN A 86 -14.39 6.38 -17.13
C ASN A 86 -13.70 5.01 -17.09
N ASN A 87 -12.43 4.92 -17.49
CA ASN A 87 -11.63 3.70 -17.45
C ASN A 87 -10.74 3.63 -16.20
N ALA A 88 -10.77 4.63 -15.32
CA ALA A 88 -9.97 4.62 -14.10
C ALA A 88 -10.57 3.66 -13.07
N VAL A 89 -9.75 2.75 -12.56
CA VAL A 89 -10.11 1.85 -11.46
C VAL A 89 -9.52 2.42 -10.18
N ALA A 90 -10.37 2.67 -9.18
CA ALA A 90 -9.95 3.07 -7.84
C ALA A 90 -10.00 1.85 -6.91
N ASP A 91 -8.83 1.31 -6.58
CA ASP A 91 -8.70 0.22 -5.62
C ASP A 91 -8.78 0.79 -4.20
N LEU A 92 -9.90 0.54 -3.51
CA LEU A 92 -10.11 0.93 -2.13
C LEU A 92 -10.12 -0.30 -1.22
N ILE A 93 -9.44 -0.15 -0.08
CA ILE A 93 -9.38 -1.16 0.97
C ILE A 93 -9.87 -0.59 2.30
N PRO A 94 -10.69 -1.32 3.08
CA PRO A 94 -11.12 -0.86 4.40
C PRO A 94 -9.96 -0.74 5.39
N VAL A 95 -9.98 0.31 6.23
CA VAL A 95 -8.92 0.55 7.23
C VAL A 95 -8.74 -0.59 8.23
N ASP A 96 -9.83 -1.24 8.65
CA ASP A 96 -9.80 -2.35 9.59
C ASP A 96 -9.11 -3.59 9.02
N VAL A 97 -9.25 -3.83 7.71
CA VAL A 97 -8.50 -4.89 7.03
C VAL A 97 -7.02 -4.58 7.02
N VAL A 98 -6.62 -3.36 6.65
CA VAL A 98 -5.20 -2.96 6.60
C VAL A 98 -4.53 -3.03 7.97
N VAL A 99 -5.22 -2.59 9.02
CA VAL A 99 -4.71 -2.65 10.40
C VAL A 99 -4.52 -4.11 10.82
N ASN A 100 -5.51 -4.97 10.59
CA ASN A 100 -5.43 -6.39 10.92
C ASN A 100 -4.30 -7.09 10.15
N THR A 101 -4.16 -6.81 8.85
CA THR A 101 -3.07 -7.32 8.01
C THR A 101 -1.71 -6.84 8.52
N THR A 102 -1.59 -5.57 8.95
CA THR A 102 -0.34 -5.02 9.48
C THR A 102 0.06 -5.69 10.79
N VAL A 103 -0.88 -5.90 11.71
CA VAL A 103 -0.65 -6.60 12.98
C VAL A 103 -0.27 -8.06 12.74
N ALA A 104 -0.99 -8.75 11.84
CA ALA A 104 -0.68 -10.12 11.46
C ALA A 104 0.71 -10.25 10.81
N ALA A 105 1.08 -9.32 9.92
CA ALA A 105 2.40 -9.26 9.30
C ALA A 105 3.53 -9.06 10.31
N ALA A 106 3.34 -8.16 11.28
CA ALA A 106 4.29 -7.90 12.34
C ALA A 106 4.50 -9.15 13.22
N TRP A 107 3.41 -9.79 13.64
CA TRP A 107 3.47 -11.04 14.39
C TRP A 107 4.20 -12.14 13.60
N TYR A 108 3.81 -12.33 12.34
CA TYR A 108 4.39 -13.37 11.49
C TYR A 108 5.90 -13.17 11.28
N SER A 109 6.34 -11.93 11.04
CA SER A 109 7.76 -11.58 10.90
C SER A 109 8.54 -11.71 12.22
N GLY A 110 7.90 -11.45 13.35
CA GLY A 110 8.52 -11.59 14.67
C GLY A 110 8.75 -13.05 15.07
N VAL A 111 7.78 -13.92 14.81
CA VAL A 111 7.82 -15.35 15.16
C VAL A 111 8.66 -16.15 14.17
N ASN A 112 8.43 -15.94 12.87
CA ASN A 112 9.20 -16.60 11.82
C ASN A 112 10.37 -15.70 11.45
N ARG A 113 11.59 -16.07 11.87
CA ARG A 113 12.81 -15.36 11.47
C ARG A 113 13.08 -15.60 9.98
N ILE A 114 12.39 -14.86 9.13
CA ILE A 114 12.53 -14.98 7.68
C ILE A 114 13.82 -14.24 7.28
N PRO A 115 14.75 -14.89 6.57
CA PRO A 115 16.00 -14.26 6.12
C PRO A 115 15.80 -13.26 4.96
N CYS A 116 14.55 -13.00 4.54
CA CYS A 116 14.21 -12.22 3.36
C CYS A 116 12.98 -11.32 3.61
N ASN A 117 12.98 -10.14 2.99
CA ASN A 117 11.89 -9.17 3.11
C ASN A 117 10.59 -9.76 2.55
N PHE A 118 9.56 -9.77 3.38
CA PHE A 118 8.24 -10.29 3.02
C PHE A 118 7.32 -9.16 2.58
N TYR A 119 6.69 -9.30 1.42
CA TYR A 119 5.78 -8.29 0.87
C TYR A 119 4.34 -8.76 1.01
N PHE A 120 3.51 -8.00 1.73
CA PHE A 120 2.07 -8.18 1.70
C PHE A 120 1.49 -7.19 0.69
N GLN A 121 0.97 -7.71 -0.42
CA GLN A 121 0.25 -6.91 -1.42
C GLN A 121 -1.23 -7.25 -1.31
N GLU A 122 -2.03 -6.23 -1.00
CA GLU A 122 -3.49 -6.35 -0.88
C GLU A 122 -4.12 -5.69 -2.11
N GLU A 123 -4.54 -6.50 -3.07
CA GLU A 123 -5.19 -6.06 -4.31
C GLU A 123 -6.70 -6.37 -4.18
N SER A 124 -7.55 -5.34 -4.16
CA SER A 124 -8.99 -5.47 -3.87
C SER A 124 -9.77 -6.15 -5.01
N SER A 125 -9.16 -6.40 -6.16
CA SER A 125 -9.92 -6.47 -7.42
C SER A 125 -10.06 -7.82 -8.11
N ARG A 126 -9.34 -8.91 -7.79
CA ARG A 126 -9.49 -10.18 -8.57
C ARG A 126 -9.43 -11.51 -7.84
N THR A 127 -8.95 -11.57 -6.61
CA THR A 127 -8.90 -12.81 -5.84
C THR A 127 -8.92 -12.39 -4.40
N GLY A 128 -9.89 -12.83 -3.59
CA GLY A 128 -9.90 -12.62 -2.13
C GLY A 128 -8.77 -13.36 -1.40
N LEU A 129 -7.60 -13.46 -2.04
CA LEU A 129 -6.37 -14.05 -1.56
C LEU A 129 -5.44 -12.91 -1.15
N GLN A 130 -5.15 -12.83 0.15
CA GLN A 130 -3.96 -12.15 0.63
C GLN A 130 -2.77 -12.81 -0.06
N THR A 131 -2.14 -12.12 -1.01
CA THR A 131 -0.90 -12.64 -1.61
C THR A 131 0.27 -12.10 -0.82
N ALA A 132 0.91 -12.99 -0.08
CA ALA A 132 2.16 -12.69 0.58
C ALA A 132 3.29 -13.19 -0.32
N GLN A 133 4.00 -12.26 -0.95
CA GLN A 133 5.09 -12.60 -1.87
C GLN A 133 6.42 -12.54 -1.12
N CYS A 134 7.07 -13.69 -0.99
CA CYS A 134 8.50 -13.74 -0.64
C CYS A 134 9.30 -13.47 -1.91
N LYS A 135 9.85 -12.26 -2.06
CA LYS A 135 10.79 -11.95 -3.16
C LYS A 135 12.22 -12.11 -2.66
N SER A 136 12.72 -13.35 -2.65
CA SER A 136 14.16 -13.58 -2.75
C SER A 136 14.59 -13.25 -4.17
N ASN A 137 15.61 -12.41 -4.34
CA ASN A 137 16.15 -12.01 -5.64
C ASN A 137 16.38 -13.21 -6.60
N LEU A 138 15.44 -13.46 -7.53
CA LEU A 138 15.58 -13.83 -8.95
C LEU A 138 14.22 -14.38 -9.46
N GLN A 139 13.75 -13.83 -10.58
CA GLN A 139 12.62 -14.27 -11.44
C GLN A 139 11.89 -15.59 -11.08
N SER A 140 10.69 -15.52 -10.50
CA SER A 140 9.52 -16.42 -10.77
C SER A 140 8.32 -16.12 -9.84
N PRO A 141 7.08 -16.51 -10.21
CA PRO A 141 5.84 -15.86 -9.79
C PRO A 141 5.23 -16.44 -8.51
N ILE A 142 4.46 -15.60 -7.81
CA ILE A 142 3.32 -15.94 -6.92
C ILE A 142 3.56 -17.18 -6.04
N ILE A 143 4.15 -16.96 -4.86
CA ILE A 143 4.06 -17.91 -3.75
C ILE A 143 2.78 -17.54 -2.99
N SER A 144 1.81 -18.44 -2.91
CA SER A 144 0.62 -18.23 -2.10
C SER A 144 0.94 -18.53 -0.64
N LEU A 145 0.22 -17.93 0.31
CA LEU A 145 0.35 -18.21 1.75
C LEU A 145 0.26 -19.70 2.12
N LEU A 146 -0.27 -20.56 1.23
CA LEU A 146 -0.33 -22.01 1.39
C LEU A 146 0.99 -22.73 1.09
N ASP A 147 1.91 -22.14 0.33
CA ASP A 147 3.15 -22.80 -0.09
C ASP A 147 4.28 -22.70 0.96
N CYS A 148 4.19 -21.76 1.91
CA CYS A 148 5.07 -21.72 3.09
C CYS A 148 4.66 -22.70 4.21
N CYS A 149 3.50 -23.36 4.08
CA CYS A 149 2.91 -24.23 5.12
C CYS A 149 2.86 -25.70 4.68
N LYS A 150 3.91 -26.19 4.03
CA LYS A 150 4.17 -27.64 3.95
C LYS A 150 5.53 -27.94 4.57
N PRO A 151 5.63 -29.00 5.40
CA PRO A 151 6.86 -29.41 6.05
C PRO A 151 7.95 -29.80 5.05
#